data_AF-A0A257VDV6-F1
#
_entry.id   AF-A0A257VDV6-F1
#
_cell.length_a   1.000
_cell.length_b   1.000
_cell.length_c   1.000
_cell.angle_alpha   90.00
_cell.angle_beta   90.00
_cell.angle_gamma   90.00
#
_symmetry.space_group_name_H-M   'P 1'
#
loop_
_entity.id
_entity.type
_entity.pdbx_description
1 polymer ?
#
loop_
_entity_poly.entity_id
_entity_poly.type
_entity_poly.pdbx_seq_one_letter_code
_entity_poly.pdbx_strand_id
1 'polypeptide(L)'
;MNWTGKHILVVGLGKSGLAAAQFAQRLGAKVTVCDEKPLAETRFAAEVAALGVAYEPQAEARGAEFDLVIQSPGVPLEAAVFSNARVTGELEFAAPLLQGRKIGITGSNGKTTVTALIGHIL
;
A
#
# COMPACT_ATOMS: atom_id res chain seq x y z
N MET A 1 -0.10 -11.47 12.97
CA MET A 1 -1.02 -11.67 11.82
C MET A 1 -0.31 -12.58 10.83
N ASN A 2 -1.01 -13.55 10.25
CA ASN A 2 -0.45 -14.43 9.23
C ASN A 2 -1.01 -14.01 7.87
N TRP A 3 -0.13 -13.54 6.98
CA TRP A 3 -0.49 -13.13 5.63
C TRP A 3 -0.07 -14.16 4.57
N THR A 4 0.57 -15.26 4.98
CA THR A 4 1.02 -16.32 4.09
C THR A 4 -0.15 -16.89 3.30
N GLY A 5 -0.07 -16.81 1.97
CA GLY A 5 -1.08 -17.33 1.05
C GLY A 5 -2.33 -16.45 0.90
N LYS A 6 -2.45 -15.34 1.64
CA LYS A 6 -3.53 -14.37 1.50
C LYS A 6 -3.37 -13.57 0.21
N HIS A 7 -4.48 -13.29 -0.48
CA HIS A 7 -4.52 -12.46 -1.67
C HIS A 7 -4.77 -11.00 -1.26
N ILE A 8 -3.78 -10.14 -1.52
CA ILE A 8 -3.84 -8.72 -1.16
C ILE A 8 -3.80 -7.88 -2.43
N LEU A 9 -4.79 -7.01 -2.57
CA LEU A 9 -4.78 -5.97 -3.60
C LEU A 9 -4.17 -4.69 -3.06
N VAL A 10 -3.26 -4.08 -3.81
CA VAL A 10 -2.78 -2.72 -3.56
C VAL A 10 -3.33 -1.78 -4.63
N VAL A 11 -4.07 -0.77 -4.20
CA VAL A 11 -4.71 0.21 -5.09
C VAL A 11 -3.90 1.50 -5.08
N GLY A 12 -3.37 1.86 -6.24
CA GLY A 12 -2.49 2.99 -6.49
C GLY A 12 -1.01 2.61 -6.45
N LEU A 13 -0.31 2.81 -7.57
CA LEU A 13 1.11 2.55 -7.75
C LEU A 13 1.93 3.85 -7.60
N GLY A 14 1.96 4.34 -6.37
CA GLY A 14 2.86 5.40 -5.91
C GLY A 14 4.09 4.85 -5.17
N LYS A 15 4.85 5.76 -4.52
CA LYS A 15 5.93 5.34 -3.60
C LYS A 15 5.39 4.46 -2.46
N SER A 16 4.27 4.89 -1.86
CA SER A 16 3.61 4.16 -0.77
C SER A 16 3.00 2.84 -1.23
N GLY A 17 2.31 2.83 -2.38
CA GLY A 17 1.75 1.60 -2.96
C GLY A 17 2.82 0.54 -3.27
N LEU A 18 3.93 0.93 -3.91
CA LEU A 18 5.05 0.03 -4.15
C LEU A 18 5.61 -0.53 -2.83
N ALA A 19 5.82 0.33 -1.82
CA ALA A 19 6.31 -0.10 -0.51
C ALA A 19 5.33 -1.05 0.20
N ALA A 20 4.02 -0.80 0.09
CA ALA A 20 2.99 -1.68 0.62
C ALA A 20 2.99 -3.05 -0.07
N ALA A 21 3.10 -3.09 -1.40
CA ALA A 21 3.19 -4.33 -2.16
C ALA A 21 4.43 -5.16 -1.76
N GLN A 22 5.59 -4.49 -1.67
CA GLN A 22 6.84 -5.10 -1.17
C GLN A 22 6.68 -5.67 0.23
N PHE A 23 6.06 -4.91 1.13
CA PHE A 23 5.89 -5.32 2.51
C PHE A 23 4.94 -6.50 2.65
N ALA A 24 3.79 -6.47 1.95
CA ALA A 24 2.83 -7.57 1.91
C ALA A 24 3.46 -8.86 1.35
N GLN A 25 4.23 -8.75 0.27
CA GLN A 25 4.96 -9.90 -0.31
C GLN A 25 5.95 -10.51 0.69
N ARG A 26 6.73 -9.68 1.40
CA ARG A 26 7.65 -10.15 2.45
C ARG A 26 6.96 -10.87 3.60
N LEU A 27 5.68 -10.59 3.83
CA LEU A 27 4.84 -11.27 4.81
C LEU A 27 4.20 -12.57 4.27
N GLY A 28 4.54 -12.97 3.04
CA GLY A 28 4.08 -14.21 2.40
C GLY A 28 2.77 -14.08 1.63
N ALA A 29 2.24 -12.86 1.47
CA ALA A 29 1.02 -12.63 0.70
C ALA A 29 1.26 -12.80 -0.80
N LYS A 30 0.21 -13.22 -1.52
CA LYS A 30 0.13 -13.08 -2.97
C LYS A 30 -0.43 -11.70 -3.27
N VAL A 31 0.33 -10.90 -4.02
CA VAL A 31 0.06 -9.47 -4.19
C VAL A 31 -0.30 -9.17 -5.64
N THR A 32 -1.41 -8.46 -5.81
CA THR A 32 -1.80 -7.78 -7.05
C THR A 32 -1.76 -6.28 -6.81
N VAL A 33 -1.26 -5.52 -7.78
CA VAL A 33 -1.26 -4.06 -7.77
C VAL A 33 -2.15 -3.57 -8.92
N CYS A 34 -2.97 -2.56 -8.66
CA CYS A 34 -3.69 -1.85 -9.71
C CYS A 34 -3.49 -0.33 -9.58
N ASP A 35 -3.55 0.37 -10.71
CA ASP A 35 -3.54 1.83 -10.80
C ASP A 35 -4.44 2.26 -11.97
N GLU A 36 -4.79 3.54 -12.04
CA GLU A 36 -5.53 4.12 -13.16
C GLU A 36 -4.70 4.11 -14.45
N LYS A 37 -3.37 4.28 -14.32
CA LYS A 37 -2.46 4.28 -15.46
C LYS A 37 -2.09 2.85 -15.87
N PRO A 38 -1.79 2.57 -17.14
CA PRO A 38 -1.15 1.32 -17.52
C PRO A 38 0.24 1.20 -16.89
N LEU A 39 0.68 -0.03 -16.55
CA LEU A 39 1.99 -0.27 -15.92
C LEU A 39 3.15 0.40 -16.67
N ALA A 40 3.11 0.32 -18.01
CA ALA A 40 4.14 0.87 -18.90
C ALA A 40 4.27 2.40 -18.83
N GLU A 41 3.24 3.10 -18.36
CA GLU A 41 3.23 4.55 -18.17
C GLU A 41 3.62 4.96 -16.74
N THR A 42 3.81 3.99 -15.85
CA THR A 42 4.27 4.23 -14.50
C THR A 42 5.80 4.23 -14.46
N ARG A 43 6.37 5.08 -13.60
CA ARG A 43 7.82 5.08 -13.34
C ARG A 43 8.30 3.87 -12.53
N PHE A 44 7.40 2.99 -12.10
CA PHE A 44 7.67 1.88 -11.18
C PHE A 44 7.59 0.50 -11.86
N ALA A 45 7.48 0.47 -13.20
CA ALA A 45 7.31 -0.76 -13.96
C ALA A 45 8.45 -1.76 -13.73
N ALA A 46 9.69 -1.28 -13.67
CA ALA A 46 10.86 -2.11 -13.43
C ALA A 46 10.85 -2.71 -12.01
N GLU A 47 10.44 -1.92 -11.01
CA GLU A 47 10.34 -2.37 -9.63
C GLU A 47 9.21 -3.39 -9.45
N VAL A 48 8.05 -3.18 -10.08
CA VAL A 48 6.95 -4.16 -10.07
C VAL A 48 7.41 -5.48 -10.69
N ALA A 49 8.10 -5.43 -11.84
CA ALA A 49 8.66 -6.62 -12.48
C ALA A 49 9.72 -7.32 -11.62
N ALA A 50 10.62 -6.57 -10.99
CA ALA A 50 11.66 -7.11 -10.12
C ALA A 50 11.08 -7.74 -8.85
N LEU A 51 9.95 -7.23 -8.36
CA LEU A 51 9.22 -7.87 -7.27
C LEU A 51 8.46 -9.12 -7.72
N GLY A 52 8.08 -9.22 -9.00
CA GLY A 52 7.29 -10.34 -9.50
C GLY A 52 5.87 -10.37 -8.94
N VAL A 53 5.31 -9.19 -8.62
CA VAL A 53 3.90 -9.06 -8.23
C VAL A 53 3.03 -8.84 -9.46
N ALA A 54 1.77 -9.28 -9.41
CA ALA A 54 0.85 -9.08 -10.52
C ALA A 54 0.48 -7.59 -10.66
N TYR A 55 0.28 -7.15 -11.89
CA TYR A 55 -0.30 -5.85 -12.19
C TYR A 55 -1.56 -6.03 -13.04
N GLU A 56 -2.68 -5.52 -12.56
CA GLU A 56 -3.95 -5.59 -13.27
C GLU A 56 -4.52 -4.17 -13.41
N PRO A 57 -5.13 -3.82 -14.55
CA PRO A 57 -5.90 -2.60 -14.60
C PRO A 57 -7.08 -2.68 -13.63
N GLN A 58 -7.53 -1.53 -13.15
CA GLN A 58 -8.47 -1.46 -12.04
C GLN A 58 -9.82 -2.12 -12.35
N ALA A 59 -10.24 -2.17 -13.62
CA ALA A 59 -11.49 -2.78 -14.04
C ALA A 59 -11.48 -4.30 -13.85
N GLU A 60 -10.36 -4.95 -14.18
CA GLU A 60 -10.14 -6.38 -14.06
C GLU A 60 -10.03 -6.78 -12.59
N ALA A 61 -9.29 -6.01 -11.80
CA ALA A 61 -9.17 -6.24 -10.36
C ALA A 61 -10.54 -6.20 -9.65
N ARG A 62 -11.52 -5.41 -10.12
CA ARG A 62 -12.87 -5.37 -9.51
C ARG A 62 -13.65 -6.68 -9.61
N GLY A 63 -13.30 -7.55 -10.56
CA GLY A 63 -13.93 -8.86 -10.73
C GLY A 63 -13.32 -9.97 -9.87
N ALA A 64 -12.18 -9.71 -9.21
CA ALA A 64 -11.46 -10.68 -8.42
C ALA A 64 -11.80 -10.59 -6.92
N GLU A 65 -11.62 -11.71 -6.20
CA GLU A 65 -11.76 -11.76 -4.75
C GLU A 65 -10.41 -11.54 -4.06
N PHE A 66 -10.39 -10.69 -3.03
CA PHE A 66 -9.22 -10.40 -2.22
C PHE A 66 -9.52 -10.54 -0.72
N ASP A 67 -8.54 -10.98 0.05
CA ASP A 67 -8.64 -11.03 1.51
C ASP A 67 -8.50 -9.63 2.14
N LEU A 68 -7.75 -8.74 1.48
CA LEU A 68 -7.48 -7.38 1.94
C LEU A 68 -7.20 -6.45 0.76
N VAL A 69 -7.69 -5.22 0.85
CA VAL A 69 -7.34 -4.12 -0.04
C VAL A 69 -6.54 -3.08 0.74
N ILE A 70 -5.32 -2.81 0.27
CA ILE A 70 -4.48 -1.74 0.78
C ILE A 70 -4.59 -0.55 -0.17
N GLN A 71 -5.13 0.55 0.33
CA GLN A 71 -5.27 1.79 -0.42
C GLN A 71 -4.03 2.67 -0.19
N SER A 72 -3.37 3.09 -1.28
CA SER A 72 -2.28 4.07 -1.22
C SER A 72 -2.83 5.48 -0.91
N PRO A 73 -2.08 6.34 -0.20
CA PRO A 73 -2.48 7.71 0.05
C PRO A 73 -2.72 8.48 -1.24
N GLY A 74 -3.79 9.28 -1.26
CA GLY A 74 -4.19 10.09 -2.40
C GLY A 74 -5.09 9.37 -3.41
N VAL A 75 -5.31 8.06 -3.27
CA VAL A 75 -6.35 7.35 -4.01
C VAL A 75 -7.72 7.67 -3.38
N PRO A 76 -8.73 8.09 -4.15
CA PRO A 76 -10.09 8.31 -3.63
C PRO A 76 -10.67 7.06 -2.96
N LEU A 77 -11.42 7.20 -1.87
CA LEU A 77 -12.03 6.08 -1.14
C LEU A 77 -12.92 5.22 -2.04
N GLU A 78 -13.63 5.86 -2.96
CA GLU A 78 -14.53 5.24 -3.92
C GLU A 78 -13.79 4.35 -4.92
N ALA A 79 -12.51 4.66 -5.21
CA ALA A 79 -11.67 3.88 -6.10
C ALA A 79 -11.19 2.57 -5.46
N ALA A 80 -11.20 2.47 -4.13
CA ALA A 80 -10.80 1.29 -3.36
C ALA A 80 -11.97 0.37 -2.97
N VAL A 81 -13.16 0.58 -3.53
CA VAL A 81 -14.33 -0.28 -3.28
C VAL A 81 -14.22 -1.53 -4.15
N PHE A 82 -13.66 -2.59 -3.57
CA PHE A 82 -13.66 -3.94 -4.14
C PHE A 82 -14.61 -4.82 -3.31
N SER A 83 -15.36 -5.69 -3.97
CA SER A 83 -16.41 -6.50 -3.34
C SER A 83 -15.89 -7.33 -2.16
N ASN A 84 -16.60 -7.28 -1.02
CA ASN A 84 -16.43 -8.13 0.17
C ASN A 84 -15.07 -8.14 0.89
N ALA A 85 -14.07 -7.39 0.42
CA ALA A 85 -12.76 -7.30 1.04
C ALA A 85 -12.69 -6.19 2.10
N ARG A 86 -11.91 -6.40 3.17
CA ARG A 86 -11.58 -5.31 4.10
C ARG A 86 -10.66 -4.31 3.40
N VAL A 87 -10.99 -3.03 3.47
CA VAL A 87 -10.14 -1.93 3.00
C VAL A 87 -9.34 -1.33 4.17
N THR A 88 -8.07 -1.04 3.95
CA THR A 88 -7.18 -0.39 4.92
C THR A 88 -6.16 0.50 4.21
N GLY A 89 -5.55 1.44 4.94
CA GLY A 89 -4.40 2.20 4.44
C GLY A 89 -3.09 1.45 4.64
N GLU A 90 -2.04 1.85 3.93
CA GLU A 90 -0.70 1.27 4.07
C GLU A 90 -0.12 1.44 5.47
N LEU A 91 -0.37 2.59 6.11
CA LEU A 91 0.08 2.85 7.47
C LEU A 91 -0.62 1.94 8.48
N GLU A 92 -1.94 1.76 8.35
CA GLU A 92 -2.72 0.88 9.24
C GLU A 92 -2.34 -0.59 9.03
N PHE A 93 -2.07 -1.00 7.79
CA PHE A 93 -1.52 -2.33 7.49
C PHE A 93 -0.18 -2.59 8.19
N ALA A 94 0.71 -1.60 8.21
CA ALA A 94 2.04 -1.73 8.83
C ALA A 94 2.04 -1.52 10.35
N ALA A 95 1.12 -0.71 10.89
CA ALA A 95 1.13 -0.27 12.29
C ALA A 95 1.21 -1.40 13.33
N PRO A 96 0.54 -2.56 13.18
CA PRO A 96 0.64 -3.67 14.12
C PRO A 96 2.03 -4.32 14.19
N LEU A 97 2.84 -4.18 13.12
CA LEU A 97 4.15 -4.80 13.00
C LEU A 97 5.29 -3.87 13.45
N LEU A 98 5.03 -2.56 13.56
CA LEU A 98 5.99 -1.59 14.07
C LEU A 98 6.37 -1.90 15.53
N GLN A 99 7.67 -1.92 15.80
CA GLN A 99 8.25 -2.13 17.14
C GLN A 99 8.68 -0.79 17.75
N GLY A 100 8.79 -0.74 19.08
CA GLY A 100 9.26 0.44 19.80
C GLY A 100 8.20 1.55 19.96
N ARG A 101 8.66 2.74 20.36
CA ARG A 101 7.81 3.91 20.59
C ARG A 101 7.33 4.48 19.26
N LYS A 102 6.02 4.69 19.12
CA LYS A 102 5.37 5.23 17.91
C LYS A 102 4.92 6.66 18.20
N ILE A 103 5.32 7.61 17.35
CA ILE A 103 4.93 9.02 17.44
C ILE A 103 4.33 9.41 16.09
N GLY A 104 3.04 9.76 16.08
CA GLY A 104 2.34 10.24 14.89
C GLY A 104 2.30 11.76 14.84
N ILE A 105 2.72 12.35 13.71
CA ILE A 105 2.67 13.79 13.46
C ILE A 105 1.73 14.04 12.28
N THR A 106 0.72 14.90 12.46
CA THR A 106 -0.22 15.32 11.42
C THR A 106 -0.45 16.84 11.49
N GLY A 107 -1.12 17.41 10.48
CA GLY A 107 -1.44 18.84 10.40
C GLY A 107 -1.20 19.44 9.02
N SER A 108 -1.75 20.62 8.73
CA SER A 108 -1.61 21.23 7.40
C SER A 108 -0.16 21.69 7.13
N ASN A 109 0.50 22.29 8.13
CA ASN A 109 1.85 22.85 8.03
C ASN A 109 2.79 22.31 9.12
N GLY A 110 4.10 22.41 8.91
CA GLY A 110 5.12 22.08 9.93
C GLY A 110 5.40 20.59 10.16
N LYS A 111 4.63 19.67 9.57
CA LYS A 111 4.80 18.20 9.73
C LYS A 111 6.24 17.73 9.56
N THR A 112 6.84 17.99 8.39
CA THR A 112 8.20 17.51 8.08
C THR A 112 9.24 18.07 9.04
N THR A 113 9.13 19.36 9.39
CA THR A 113 10.05 20.02 10.32
C THR A 113 9.93 19.44 11.73
N VAL A 114 8.71 19.24 12.24
CA VAL A 114 8.48 18.68 13.58
C VAL A 114 8.90 17.21 13.63
N THR A 115 8.58 16.42 12.59
CA THR A 115 9.04 15.03 12.49
C THR A 115 10.56 14.93 12.53
N ALA A 116 11.27 15.79 11.77
CA ALA A 116 12.72 15.81 11.76
C ALA A 116 13.31 16.25 13.11
N LEU A 117 12.72 17.27 13.75
CA LEU A 117 13.17 17.77 15.05
C LEU A 117 13.02 16.71 16.15
N ILE A 118 11.88 16.00 16.20
CA ILE A 118 11.67 14.91 17.15
C ILE A 118 12.72 13.80 16.95
N GLY A 119 12.99 13.44 15.69
CA GLY A 119 14.02 12.44 15.36
C GLY A 119 15.46 12.89 15.63
N HIS A 120 15.71 14.18 15.80
CA HIS A 120 17.03 14.70 16.19
C HIS A 120 17.23 14.75 17.71
N ILE A 121 16.15 14.90 18.48
CA ILE A 121 16.18 15.05 19.94
C ILE A 121 16.13 13.69 20.65
N LEU A 122 15.37 12.73 20.10
CA LEU A 122 15.23 11.37 20.65
C LEU A 122 16.34 10.44 20.13
#